data_AF-A0A5R9FXN5-F1
#
_entry.id   AF-A0A5R9FXN5-F1
#
_cell.length_a   1.000
_cell.length_b   1.000
_cell.length_c   1.000
_cell.angle_alpha   90.00
_cell.angle_beta   90.00
_cell.angle_gamma   90.00
#
_symmetry.space_group_name_H-M   'P 1'
#
loop_
_entity.id
_entity.type
_entity.pdbx_description
1 polymer ?
#
loop_
_entity_poly.entity_id
_entity_poly.type
_entity_poly.pdbx_seq_one_letter_code
_entity_poly.pdbx_strand_id
1 'polypeptide(L)'
;MKFNIPYTEVESWLFALPDWKSRLEVLEAQLEHIPGLAQKFELVAIHGQGQKNEAIVQEVIRRLHAQEIEIPLLEMKIRMLEAAIKSLLPVEKRFVESKYQLRLPNPDVMKKLLMTSRMFFQHRKISLTKIYRFVGGPNSILGVPDDLSWLEIEGNEEVTVK
;
A
#
# COMPACT_ATOMS: atom_id res chain seq x y z
N MET A 1 -16.99 -25.03 7.07
CA MET A 1 -16.13 -24.19 7.93
C MET A 1 -16.70 -22.78 8.02
N LYS A 2 -17.02 -22.29 9.22
CA LYS A 2 -17.31 -20.86 9.44
C LYS A 2 -15.97 -20.13 9.44
N PHE A 3 -15.62 -19.49 8.34
CA PHE A 3 -14.49 -18.56 8.34
C PHE A 3 -14.88 -17.34 9.17
N ASN A 4 -14.13 -17.05 10.23
CA ASN A 4 -14.25 -15.78 10.94
C ASN A 4 -13.59 -14.71 10.07
N ILE A 5 -14.39 -13.94 9.33
CA ILE A 5 -13.88 -12.95 8.40
C ILE A 5 -13.62 -11.66 9.19
N PRO A 6 -12.39 -11.12 9.16
CA PRO A 6 -12.03 -9.90 9.87
C PRO A 6 -12.59 -8.68 9.12
N TYR A 7 -13.90 -8.45 9.21
CA TYR A 7 -14.57 -7.41 8.41
C TYR A 7 -13.95 -6.02 8.59
N THR A 8 -13.51 -5.68 9.81
CA THR A 8 -12.86 -4.40 10.11
C THR A 8 -11.54 -4.22 9.35
N GLU A 9 -10.77 -5.29 9.21
CA GLU A 9 -9.50 -5.30 8.49
C GLU A 9 -9.72 -5.17 6.98
N VAL A 10 -10.71 -5.88 6.44
CA VAL A 10 -11.06 -5.74 5.02
C VAL A 10 -11.54 -4.32 4.71
N GLU A 11 -12.27 -3.70 5.63
CA GLU A 11 -12.65 -2.29 5.51
C GLU A 11 -11.45 -1.35 5.58
N SER A 12 -10.47 -1.59 6.46
CA SER A 12 -9.29 -0.74 6.54
C SER A 12 -8.49 -0.77 5.24
N TRP A 13 -8.34 -1.94 4.59
CA TRP A 13 -7.74 -2.03 3.26
C TRP A 13 -8.48 -1.18 2.21
N LEU A 14 -9.82 -1.24 2.20
CA LEU A 14 -10.64 -0.47 1.27
C LEU A 14 -10.56 1.04 1.52
N PHE A 15 -10.46 1.46 2.78
CA PHE A 15 -10.25 2.86 3.15
C PHE A 15 -8.84 3.36 2.81
N ALA A 16 -7.83 2.49 2.90
CA ALA A 16 -6.44 2.81 2.60
C ALA A 16 -6.15 2.91 1.10
N LEU A 17 -6.96 2.28 0.24
CA LEU A 17 -6.71 2.22 -1.21
C LEU A 17 -6.45 3.60 -1.87
N PRO A 18 -7.22 4.67 -1.62
CA PRO A 18 -6.91 6.00 -2.16
C PRO A 18 -5.57 6.54 -1.67
N ASP A 19 -5.25 6.31 -0.39
CA ASP A 19 -4.02 6.79 0.24
C ASP A 19 -2.80 6.04 -0.31
N TRP A 20 -2.93 4.72 -0.53
CA TRP A 20 -1.91 3.91 -1.22
C TRP A 20 -1.63 4.41 -2.63
N LYS A 21 -2.67 4.75 -3.41
CA LYS A 21 -2.47 5.30 -4.76
C LYS A 21 -1.74 6.63 -4.74
N SER A 22 -2.17 7.54 -3.86
CA SER A 22 -1.51 8.85 -3.73
C SER A 22 -0.05 8.69 -3.28
N ARG A 23 0.24 7.77 -2.36
CA ARG A 23 1.61 7.48 -1.94
C ARG A 23 2.46 6.93 -3.08
N LEU A 24 1.92 6.02 -3.90
CA LEU A 24 2.61 5.47 -5.07
C LEU A 24 2.98 6.59 -6.05
N GLU A 25 2.03 7.45 -6.40
CA GLU A 25 2.26 8.60 -7.30
C GLU A 25 3.36 9.53 -6.77
N VAL A 26 3.38 9.80 -5.46
CA VAL A 26 4.41 10.62 -4.83
C VAL A 26 5.79 9.95 -4.89
N LEU A 27 5.87 8.65 -4.61
CA LEU A 27 7.13 7.89 -4.66
C LEU A 27 7.70 7.83 -6.08
N GLU A 28 6.85 7.57 -7.07
CA GLU A 28 7.24 7.56 -8.48
C GLU A 28 7.76 8.94 -8.91
N ALA A 29 7.05 10.02 -8.59
CA ALA A 29 7.50 11.38 -8.88
C ALA A 29 8.82 11.75 -8.19
N GLN A 30 9.05 11.29 -6.96
CA GLN A 30 10.31 11.49 -6.23
C GLN A 30 11.49 10.78 -6.91
N LEU A 31 11.26 9.64 -7.55
CA LEU A 31 12.29 8.89 -8.27
C LEU A 31 12.58 9.48 -9.64
N GLU A 32 11.54 9.92 -10.36
CA GLU A 32 11.67 10.63 -11.64
C GLU A 32 12.41 11.97 -11.49
N HIS A 33 12.18 12.67 -10.38
CA HIS A 33 12.92 13.88 -10.07
C HIS A 33 14.34 13.51 -9.59
N ILE A 34 15.35 13.80 -10.43
CA ILE A 34 16.78 13.70 -10.10
C ILE A 34 17.31 15.11 -9.79
N PRO A 35 17.04 15.72 -8.62
CA PRO A 35 17.66 16.98 -8.27
C PRO A 35 19.10 16.70 -7.82
N GLY A 36 20.06 17.01 -8.69
CA GLY A 36 21.46 17.22 -8.32
C GLY A 36 22.25 15.98 -7.87
N LEU A 37 21.71 14.76 -7.93
CA LEU A 37 22.48 13.54 -7.63
C LEU A 37 23.62 13.34 -8.65
N ALA A 38 23.34 13.50 -9.94
CA ALA A 38 24.38 13.48 -10.98
C ALA A 38 25.46 14.55 -10.73
N GLN A 39 25.03 15.77 -10.39
CA GLN A 39 25.92 16.91 -10.15
C GLN A 39 26.76 16.74 -8.86
N LYS A 40 26.21 16.08 -7.82
CA LYS A 40 26.92 15.76 -6.57
C LYS A 40 27.87 14.57 -6.72
N PHE A 41 27.54 13.57 -7.54
CA PHE A 41 28.45 12.48 -7.88
C PHE A 41 29.66 12.97 -8.70
N GLU A 42 29.43 13.89 -9.65
CA GLU A 42 30.52 14.54 -10.38
C GLU A 42 31.46 15.33 -9.45
N LEU A 43 30.91 16.07 -8.47
CA LEU A 43 31.73 16.79 -7.48
C LEU A 43 32.53 15.87 -6.55
N VAL A 44 32.00 14.69 -6.20
CA VAL A 44 32.70 13.68 -5.37
C VAL A 44 33.84 13.00 -6.14
N ALA A 45 33.70 12.80 -7.46
CA ALA A 45 34.76 12.25 -8.30
C ALA A 45 35.93 13.24 -8.51
N ILE A 46 35.66 14.55 -8.45
CA ILE A 46 36.67 15.61 -8.68
C ILE A 46 37.49 15.92 -7.40
N HIS A 47 36.93 15.73 -6.20
CA HIS A 47 37.60 16.02 -4.92
C HIS A 47 37.94 14.75 -4.11
N GLY A 48 38.89 13.95 -4.62
CA GLY A 48 39.37 12.69 -4.03
C GLY A 48 40.01 12.73 -2.63
N GLN A 49 39.80 13.77 -1.83
CA GLN A 49 40.16 13.81 -0.41
C GLN A 49 39.16 14.69 0.36
N GLY A 50 38.22 14.08 1.11
CA GLY A 50 37.43 14.79 2.12
C GLY A 50 36.02 14.24 2.34
N GLN A 51 35.83 13.55 3.47
CA GLN A 51 34.58 13.12 4.13
C GLN A 51 33.52 12.40 3.26
N LYS A 52 33.23 11.14 3.63
CA LYS A 52 32.00 10.45 3.22
C LYS A 52 30.81 11.35 3.55
N ASN A 53 30.16 11.90 2.53
CA ASN A 53 28.95 12.66 2.71
C ASN A 53 27.82 11.65 2.98
N GLU A 54 27.66 11.23 4.23
CA GLU A 54 26.67 10.24 4.69
C GLU A 54 25.27 10.55 4.16
N ALA A 55 24.93 11.83 3.98
CA ALA A 55 23.66 12.27 3.41
C ALA A 55 23.44 11.78 1.96
N ILE A 56 24.49 11.70 1.13
CA ILE A 56 24.39 11.17 -0.24
C ILE A 56 24.14 9.67 -0.21
N VAL A 57 24.88 8.95 0.65
CA VAL A 57 24.74 7.49 0.80
C VAL A 57 23.34 7.15 1.34
N GLN A 58 22.86 7.87 2.35
CA GLN A 58 21.51 7.71 2.89
C GLN A 58 20.42 7.97 1.86
N GLU A 59 20.57 8.99 1.01
CA GLU A 59 19.60 9.26 -0.06
C GLU A 59 19.60 8.16 -1.14
N VAL A 60 20.77 7.60 -1.49
CA VAL A 60 20.86 6.45 -2.41
C VAL A 60 20.18 5.21 -1.80
N ILE A 61 20.46 4.91 -0.53
CA ILE A 61 19.82 3.79 0.18
C ILE A 61 18.31 3.98 0.23
N ARG A 62 17.83 5.18 0.56
CA ARG A 62 16.39 5.50 0.60
C ARG A 62 15.73 5.29 -0.77
N ARG A 63 16.40 5.71 -1.86
CA ARG A 63 15.89 5.53 -3.22
C ARG A 63 15.85 4.06 -3.64
N LEU A 64 16.89 3.28 -3.32
CA LEU A 64 16.90 1.83 -3.56
C LEU A 64 15.80 1.12 -2.77
N HIS A 65 15.61 1.48 -1.49
CA HIS A 65 14.52 0.94 -0.67
C HIS A 65 13.14 1.28 -1.27
N ALA A 66 12.94 2.52 -1.72
CA ALA A 66 11.71 2.91 -2.39
C ALA A 66 11.47 2.11 -3.68
N GLN A 67 12.50 1.92 -4.50
CA GLN A 67 12.42 1.22 -5.80
C GLN A 67 12.22 -0.28 -5.68
N GLU A 68 12.97 -0.95 -4.80
CA GLU A 68 13.03 -2.41 -4.75
C GLU A 68 11.98 -3.01 -3.83
N ILE A 69 11.48 -2.22 -2.87
CA ILE A 69 10.66 -2.74 -1.77
C ILE A 69 9.33 -2.01 -1.68
N GLU A 70 9.34 -0.71 -1.42
CA GLU A 70 8.12 0.05 -1.09
C GLU A 70 7.15 0.14 -2.29
N ILE A 71 7.64 0.57 -3.45
CA ILE A 71 6.84 0.70 -4.67
C ILE A 71 6.28 -0.65 -5.11
N PRO A 72 7.09 -1.73 -5.29
CA PRO A 72 6.56 -3.02 -5.73
C PRO A 72 5.51 -3.60 -4.79
N LEU A 73 5.70 -3.47 -3.47
CA LEU A 73 4.73 -3.91 -2.48
C LEU A 73 3.42 -3.12 -2.60
N LEU A 74 3.50 -1.80 -2.69
CA LEU A 74 2.34 -0.92 -2.77
C LEU A 74 1.55 -1.15 -4.07
N GLU A 75 2.24 -1.27 -5.20
CA GLU A 75 1.62 -1.66 -6.47
C GLU A 75 0.92 -3.01 -6.37
N MET A 76 1.53 -4.00 -5.71
CA MET A 76 0.93 -5.33 -5.57
C MET A 76 -0.33 -5.27 -4.70
N LYS A 77 -0.31 -4.54 -3.59
CA LYS A 77 -1.50 -4.32 -2.75
C LYS A 77 -2.62 -3.64 -3.52
N ILE A 78 -2.31 -2.55 -4.24
CA ILE A 78 -3.28 -1.82 -5.07
C ILE A 78 -3.87 -2.75 -6.14
N ARG A 79 -3.03 -3.42 -6.94
CA ARG A 79 -3.47 -4.31 -8.02
C ARG A 79 -4.37 -5.43 -7.48
N MET A 80 -4.00 -6.05 -6.37
CA MET A 80 -4.75 -7.15 -5.78
C MET A 80 -6.12 -6.69 -5.28
N LEU A 81 -6.19 -5.56 -4.57
CA LEU A 81 -7.44 -5.03 -4.05
C LEU A 81 -8.34 -4.52 -5.17
N GLU A 82 -7.79 -3.85 -6.18
CA GLU A 82 -8.55 -3.46 -7.36
C GLU A 82 -9.11 -4.66 -8.13
N ALA A 83 -8.33 -5.72 -8.31
CA ALA A 83 -8.80 -6.94 -8.94
C ALA A 83 -9.95 -7.56 -8.15
N ALA A 84 -9.86 -7.58 -6.82
CA ALA A 84 -10.94 -8.03 -5.94
C ALA A 84 -12.22 -7.21 -6.14
N ILE A 85 -12.12 -5.88 -6.16
CA ILE A 85 -13.25 -4.99 -6.44
C ILE A 85 -13.79 -5.22 -7.86
N LYS A 86 -12.91 -5.39 -8.86
CA LYS A 86 -13.27 -5.67 -10.26
C LYS A 86 -14.01 -7.00 -10.42
N SER A 87 -13.81 -7.98 -9.53
CA SER A 87 -14.55 -9.25 -9.54
C SER A 87 -15.98 -9.16 -8.96
N LEU A 88 -16.31 -8.08 -8.26
CA LEU A 88 -17.63 -7.93 -7.65
C LEU A 88 -18.74 -7.72 -8.69
N LEU A 89 -19.98 -8.04 -8.30
CA LEU A 89 -21.15 -7.72 -9.13
C LEU A 89 -21.33 -6.20 -9.25
N PRO A 90 -21.99 -5.68 -10.29
CA PRO A 90 -22.17 -4.24 -10.48
C PRO A 90 -22.77 -3.51 -9.27
N VAL A 91 -23.77 -4.10 -8.61
CA VAL A 91 -24.39 -3.52 -7.40
C VAL A 91 -23.41 -3.48 -6.21
N GLU A 92 -22.58 -4.51 -6.07
CA GLU A 92 -21.56 -4.63 -5.01
C GLU A 92 -20.41 -3.64 -5.23
N LYS A 93 -20.01 -3.44 -6.50
CA LYS A 93 -19.02 -2.41 -6.89
C LYS A 93 -19.50 -1.02 -6.50
N ARG A 94 -20.74 -0.66 -6.89
CA ARG A 94 -21.33 0.64 -6.55
C ARG A 94 -21.44 0.86 -5.04
N PHE A 95 -21.73 -0.20 -4.29
CA PHE A 95 -21.70 -0.17 -2.83
C PHE A 95 -20.29 0.13 -2.31
N VAL A 96 -19.28 -0.62 -2.74
CA VAL A 96 -17.89 -0.44 -2.31
C VAL A 96 -17.36 0.95 -2.67
N GLU A 97 -17.60 1.40 -3.89
CA GLU A 97 -17.24 2.73 -4.37
C GLU A 97 -17.89 3.82 -3.52
N SER A 98 -19.20 3.75 -3.32
CA SER A 98 -19.94 4.76 -2.54
C SER A 98 -19.49 4.79 -1.08
N LYS A 99 -19.24 3.63 -0.47
CA LYS A 99 -18.92 3.53 0.95
C LYS A 99 -17.47 3.83 1.28
N TYR A 100 -16.52 3.33 0.50
CA TYR A 100 -15.10 3.33 0.86
C TYR A 100 -14.25 4.26 0.00
N GLN A 101 -14.56 4.41 -1.29
CA GLN A 101 -13.82 5.33 -2.17
C GLN A 101 -14.34 6.77 -2.04
N LEU A 102 -15.66 6.95 -2.15
CA LEU A 102 -16.32 8.24 -1.94
C LEU A 102 -16.56 8.56 -0.46
N ARG A 103 -16.30 7.60 0.43
CA ARG A 103 -16.42 7.72 1.90
C ARG A 103 -17.77 8.30 2.37
N LEU A 104 -18.86 7.99 1.67
CA LEU A 104 -20.18 8.52 2.01
C LEU A 104 -20.67 7.99 3.37
N PRO A 105 -21.39 8.81 4.16
CA PRO A 105 -22.11 8.36 5.34
C PRO A 105 -23.09 7.22 5.00
N ASN A 106 -23.32 6.29 5.94
CA ASN A 106 -24.21 5.15 5.70
C ASN A 106 -25.62 5.56 5.22
N PRO A 107 -26.27 6.62 5.78
CA PRO A 107 -27.57 7.10 5.28
C PRO A 107 -27.52 7.50 3.81
N ASP A 108 -26.45 8.15 3.37
CA ASP A 108 -26.29 8.61 1.99
C ASP A 108 -26.02 7.46 1.04
N VAL A 109 -25.23 6.46 1.46
CA VAL A 109 -25.05 5.22 0.68
C VAL A 109 -26.40 4.51 0.51
N MET A 110 -27.17 4.38 1.60
CA MET A 110 -28.48 3.74 1.58
C MET A 110 -29.45 4.49 0.65
N LYS A 111 -29.49 5.83 0.75
CA LYS A 111 -30.32 6.67 -0.12
C LYS A 111 -29.89 6.55 -1.59
N LYS A 112 -28.59 6.68 -1.88
CA LYS A 112 -28.03 6.63 -3.24
C LYS A 112 -28.30 5.30 -3.93
N LEU A 113 -28.25 4.19 -3.19
CA LEU A 113 -28.41 2.84 -3.73
C LEU A 113 -29.82 2.27 -3.52
N LEU A 114 -30.76 3.07 -3.02
CA LEU A 114 -32.14 2.67 -2.73
C LEU A 114 -32.20 1.42 -1.83
N MET A 115 -31.34 1.36 -0.82
CA MET A 115 -31.21 0.22 0.09
C MET A 115 -31.86 0.51 1.44
N THR A 116 -32.54 -0.50 1.99
CA THR A 116 -32.90 -0.50 3.41
C THR A 116 -31.68 -0.78 4.29
N SER A 117 -31.78 -0.50 5.59
CA SER A 117 -30.71 -0.83 6.56
C SER A 117 -30.33 -2.32 6.53
N ARG A 118 -31.32 -3.21 6.44
CA ARG A 118 -31.07 -4.66 6.33
C ARG A 118 -30.26 -5.00 5.08
N MET A 119 -30.65 -4.46 3.93
CA MET A 119 -29.93 -4.67 2.66
C MET A 119 -28.51 -4.13 2.74
N PHE A 120 -28.31 -2.96 3.33
CA PHE A 120 -26.99 -2.35 3.53
C PHE A 120 -26.04 -3.30 4.27
N PHE A 121 -26.46 -3.81 5.44
CA PHE A 121 -25.61 -4.71 6.22
C PHE A 121 -25.39 -6.07 5.55
N GLN A 122 -26.37 -6.56 4.77
CA GLN A 122 -26.20 -7.77 3.95
C GLN A 122 -25.18 -7.55 2.83
N HIS A 123 -25.31 -6.47 2.05
CA HIS A 123 -24.35 -6.10 1.00
C HIS A 123 -22.95 -5.92 1.58
N ARG A 124 -22.80 -5.23 2.72
CA ARG A 124 -21.53 -5.10 3.42
C ARG A 124 -20.89 -6.47 3.68
N LYS A 125 -21.63 -7.40 4.31
CA LYS A 125 -21.09 -8.73 4.62
C LYS A 125 -20.72 -9.50 3.35
N ILE A 126 -21.55 -9.48 2.32
CA ILE A 126 -21.33 -10.22 1.08
C ILE A 126 -20.10 -9.67 0.35
N SER A 127 -20.04 -8.35 0.12
CA SER A 127 -18.93 -7.70 -0.58
C SER A 127 -17.60 -7.91 0.13
N LEU A 128 -17.54 -7.67 1.44
CA LEU A 128 -16.30 -7.85 2.22
C LEU A 128 -15.87 -9.32 2.26
N THR A 129 -16.81 -10.26 2.32
CA THR A 129 -16.49 -11.70 2.27
C THR A 129 -15.87 -12.09 0.93
N LYS A 130 -16.43 -11.58 -0.18
CA LYS A 130 -15.92 -11.85 -1.51
C LYS A 130 -14.52 -11.27 -1.69
N ILE A 131 -14.31 -10.02 -1.28
CA ILE A 131 -13.00 -9.37 -1.33
C ILE A 131 -11.99 -10.17 -0.51
N TYR A 132 -12.29 -10.46 0.76
CA TYR A 132 -11.38 -11.20 1.64
C TYR A 132 -10.96 -12.54 1.04
N ARG A 133 -11.90 -13.30 0.50
CA ARG A 133 -11.59 -14.59 -0.14
C ARG A 133 -10.76 -14.43 -1.42
N PHE A 134 -11.06 -13.40 -2.21
CA PHE A 134 -10.34 -13.14 -3.46
C PHE A 134 -8.87 -12.85 -3.20
N VAL A 135 -8.57 -12.06 -2.18
CA VAL A 135 -7.20 -11.62 -1.86
C VAL A 135 -6.37 -12.66 -1.10
N GLY A 136 -6.86 -13.89 -0.97
CA GLY A 136 -6.16 -14.99 -0.28
C GLY A 136 -6.54 -15.20 1.19
N GLY A 137 -7.51 -14.45 1.70
CA GLY A 137 -8.03 -14.60 3.06
C GLY A 137 -6.94 -14.40 4.12
N PRO A 138 -6.69 -15.37 5.01
CA PRO A 138 -5.65 -15.28 6.04
C PRO A 138 -4.23 -15.10 5.48
N ASN A 139 -3.98 -15.52 4.24
CA ASN A 139 -2.66 -15.46 3.61
C ASN A 139 -2.52 -14.22 2.70
N SER A 140 -3.36 -13.20 2.89
CA SER A 140 -3.35 -12.02 2.04
C SER A 140 -2.13 -11.15 2.29
N ILE A 141 -1.48 -10.70 1.21
CA ILE A 141 -0.43 -9.68 1.28
C ILE A 141 -0.95 -8.33 1.79
N LEU A 142 -2.26 -8.10 1.73
CA LEU A 142 -2.87 -6.85 2.22
C LEU A 142 -2.74 -6.68 3.73
N GLY A 143 -2.54 -7.77 4.49
CA GLY A 143 -2.30 -7.74 5.93
C GLY A 143 -0.86 -7.39 6.32
N VAL A 144 0.08 -7.36 5.36
CA VAL A 144 1.47 -6.95 5.63
C VAL A 144 1.49 -5.44 5.90
N PRO A 145 2.25 -4.93 6.89
CA PRO A 145 2.42 -3.49 7.10
C PRO A 145 2.94 -2.76 5.86
N ASP A 146 2.68 -1.46 5.78
CA ASP A 146 3.19 -0.61 4.69
C ASP A 146 4.62 -0.13 4.93
N ASP A 147 5.08 -0.17 6.19
CA ASP A 147 6.46 0.08 6.56
C ASP A 147 7.18 -1.25 6.80
N LEU A 148 8.25 -1.46 6.05
CA LEU A 148 9.16 -2.58 6.25
C LEU A 148 10.34 -2.19 7.14
N SER A 149 10.12 -1.24 8.05
CA SER A 149 11.08 -0.79 9.08
C SER A 149 11.55 -1.94 9.98
N TRP A 150 10.78 -3.02 10.07
CA TRP A 150 11.13 -4.25 10.77
C TRP A 150 12.03 -5.21 9.97
N LEU A 151 12.28 -4.95 8.68
CA LEU A 151 13.32 -5.64 7.89
C LEU A 151 14.70 -5.01 8.06
N GLU A 152 14.88 -4.08 9.01
CA GLU A 152 16.22 -3.73 9.50
C GLU A 152 16.90 -5.02 9.98
N ILE A 153 17.81 -5.49 9.14
CA ILE A 153 18.63 -6.68 9.29
C ILE A 153 19.20 -6.68 10.70
N GLU A 154 18.94 -7.74 11.48
CA GLU A 154 19.74 -8.06 12.67
C GLU A 154 21.20 -8.20 12.21
N GLY A 155 21.95 -7.10 12.25
CA GLY A 155 23.38 -7.04 12.03
C GLY A 155 24.11 -7.56 13.27
N ASN A 156 23.98 -8.86 13.54
CA ASN A 156 24.77 -9.63 14.50
C ASN A 156 25.48 -10.72 13.66
N GLU A 157 26.80 -10.98 13.70
CA GLU A 157 27.90 -10.66 14.60
C GLU A 157 29.22 -10.72 13.80
N GLU A 158 30.18 -9.90 14.22
CA GLU A 158 31.65 -10.04 14.14
C GLU A 158 32.30 -10.85 12.99
N VAL A 159 32.90 -10.13 12.03
CA VAL A 159 34.05 -10.66 11.28
C VAL A 159 35.33 -10.17 11.95
N THR A 160 35.84 -10.95 12.91
CA THR A 160 37.23 -10.82 13.36
C THR A 160 38.16 -11.20 12.22
N VAL A 161 38.86 -10.21 11.68
CA VAL A 161 40.03 -10.42 10.82
C VAL A 161 41.21 -10.75 11.74
N LYS A 162 41.75 -11.96 11.62
CA LYS A 162 43.11 -12.30 12.09
C LYS A 162 44.11 -12.09 10.96
#